data_AF-A0A2N7PM96-F1
#
_entry.id   AF-A0A2N7PM96-F1
#
_cell.length_a   1.000
_cell.length_b   1.000
_cell.length_c   1.000
_cell.angle_alpha   90.00
_cell.angle_beta   90.00
_cell.angle_gamma   90.00
#
_symmetry.space_group_name_H-M   'P 1'
#
loop_
_entity.id
_entity.type
_entity.pdbx_description
1 polymer ?
#
loop_
_entity_poly.entity_id
_entity_poly.type
_entity_poly.pdbx_seq_one_letter_code
_entity_poly.pdbx_strand_id
1 'polypeptide(L)' 'KATIKVMEDLAKMRAIIHAHTFMPLPQTPFAYKKPGKLDPEIVKTINKLLGKGLLFGDWKAQEELSEKIYKYLHKINIL' A
#
# COMPACT_ATOMS: atom_id res chain seq x y z
N LYS A 1 14.01 2.67 2.56
CA LYS A 1 15.00 1.90 3.38
C LYS A 1 14.54 1.64 4.82
N ALA A 2 14.18 2.66 5.62
CA ALA A 2 13.77 2.43 7.03
C ALA A 2 12.56 1.49 7.19
N THR A 3 11.50 1.65 6.38
CA THR A 3 10.31 0.77 6.41
C THR A 3 10.66 -0.71 6.17
N ILE A 4 11.45 -1.00 5.13
CA ILE A 4 11.90 -2.36 4.81
C ILE A 4 12.67 -2.97 5.98
N LYS A 5 13.59 -2.21 6.58
CA LYS A 5 14.34 -2.66 7.76
C LYS A 5 13.41 -3.04 8.91
N VAL A 6 12.42 -2.19 9.22
CA VAL A 6 11.44 -2.46 10.28
C VAL A 6 10.63 -3.71 9.97
N MET A 7 10.15 -3.88 8.73
CA MET A 7 9.44 -5.09 8.29
C MET A 7 10.31 -6.34 8.50
N GLU A 8 11.57 -6.31 8.07
CA GLU A 8 12.47 -7.46 8.22
C GLU A 8 12.80 -7.76 9.68
N ASP A 9 13.00 -6.74 10.52
CA ASP A 9 13.28 -6.91 11.94
C ASP A 9 12.07 -7.50 12.69
N LEU A 10 10.86 -7.04 12.40
CA LEU A 10 9.62 -7.61 12.94
C LEU A 10 9.39 -9.05 12.46
N ALA A 11 9.66 -9.33 11.18
CA ALA A 11 9.54 -10.67 10.63
C ALA A 11 10.53 -11.66 11.29
N LYS A 12 11.76 -11.22 11.64
CA LYS A 12 12.72 -12.04 12.42
C LYS A 12 12.16 -12.43 13.80
N MET A 13 11.34 -11.56 14.39
CA MET A 13 10.63 -11.82 15.66
C MET A 13 9.35 -12.64 15.48
N ARG A 14 9.08 -13.16 14.28
CA ARG A 14 7.86 -13.89 13.89
C ARG A 14 6.57 -13.06 13.93
N ALA A 15 6.67 -11.73 13.89
CA ALA A 15 5.49 -10.92 13.65
C ALA A 15 4.95 -11.17 12.24
N ILE A 16 3.62 -11.19 12.10
CA ILE A 16 2.95 -11.29 10.81
C ILE A 16 2.58 -9.87 10.38
N ILE A 17 3.06 -9.45 9.22
CA ILE A 17 2.87 -8.09 8.73
C ILE A 17 1.59 -8.03 7.91
N HIS A 18 0.69 -7.10 8.24
CA HIS A 18 -0.44 -6.76 7.41
C HIS A 18 -0.06 -5.58 6.51
N ALA A 19 0.07 -5.81 5.21
CA ALA A 19 0.45 -4.77 4.25
C ALA A 19 -0.77 -4.18 3.55
N HIS A 20 -0.81 -2.85 3.47
CA HIS A 20 -1.83 -2.09 2.76
C HIS A 20 -1.17 -0.95 1.95
N THR A 21 -1.83 -0.54 0.87
CA THR A 21 -1.44 0.63 0.09
C THR A 21 -2.28 1.83 0.51
N PHE A 22 -1.69 3.02 0.56
CA PHE A 22 -2.44 4.23 0.84
C PHE A 22 -3.51 4.48 -0.23
N MET A 23 -4.76 4.68 0.21
CA MET A 23 -5.90 4.95 -0.66
C MET A 23 -6.52 6.34 -0.32
N PRO A 24 -6.76 7.21 -1.32
CA PRO A 24 -7.40 8.50 -1.09
C PRO A 24 -8.92 8.35 -1.01
N LEU A 25 -9.44 8.06 0.19
CA LEU A 25 -10.86 7.75 0.38
C LEU A 25 -11.74 9.02 0.29
N PRO A 26 -12.92 8.93 -0.36
CA PRO A 26 -13.89 10.03 -0.41
C PRO A 26 -14.27 10.51 1.00
N GLN A 27 -14.61 11.79 1.12
CA GLN A 27 -15.03 12.42 2.38
C GLN A 27 -13.95 12.41 3.50
N THR A 28 -12.68 12.20 3.14
CA THR A 28 -11.55 12.36 4.06
C THR A 28 -10.71 13.58 3.67
N PRO A 29 -9.91 14.16 4.59
CA PRO A 29 -8.95 15.22 4.26
C PRO A 29 -7.94 14.82 3.17
N PHE A 30 -7.79 13.53 2.90
CA PHE A 30 -6.88 12.99 1.91
C PHE A 30 -7.56 12.55 0.59
N ALA A 31 -8.85 12.83 0.41
CA ALA A 31 -9.63 12.39 -0.76
C ALA A 31 -8.99 12.79 -2.12
N TYR A 32 -8.30 13.93 -2.17
CA TYR A 32 -7.65 14.43 -3.39
C TYR A 32 -6.13 14.24 -3.41
N LYS A 33 -5.57 13.50 -2.44
CA LYS A 33 -4.13 13.19 -2.45
C LYS A 33 -3.82 12.09 -3.47
N LYS A 34 -2.60 12.12 -3.99
CA LYS A 34 -2.12 11.08 -4.90
C LYS A 34 -2.17 9.71 -4.22
N PRO A 35 -2.61 8.65 -4.92
CA PRO A 35 -2.55 7.28 -4.40
C PRO A 35 -1.11 6.88 -4.07
N GLY A 36 -0.95 5.94 -3.15
CA GLY A 36 0.36 5.37 -2.84
C GLY A 36 0.85 4.55 -4.03
N LYS A 37 2.11 4.74 -4.42
CA LYS A 37 2.80 3.87 -5.38
C LYS A 37 3.84 3.03 -4.66
N LEU A 38 3.82 1.73 -4.88
CA LEU A 38 4.77 0.83 -4.25
C LEU A 38 6.11 0.87 -4.99
N ASP A 39 7.15 1.21 -4.24
CA ASP A 39 8.53 1.13 -4.73
C ASP A 39 8.90 -0.33 -5.04
N PRO A 40 9.61 -0.63 -6.15
CA PRO A 40 10.01 -1.98 -6.51
C PRO A 40 10.75 -2.75 -5.40
N GLU A 41 11.55 -2.06 -4.58
CA GLU A 41 12.28 -2.65 -3.45
C GLU A 41 11.32 -3.10 -2.33
N ILE A 42 10.25 -2.32 -2.10
CA ILE A 42 9.18 -2.68 -1.16
C ILE A 42 8.43 -3.90 -1.69
N VAL A 43 8.06 -3.92 -2.98
CA VAL A 43 7.37 -5.06 -3.62
C VAL A 43 8.21 -6.34 -3.51
N LYS A 44 9.52 -6.25 -3.75
CA LYS A 44 10.44 -7.39 -3.59
C LYS A 44 10.43 -7.92 -2.15
N THR A 45 10.47 -7.03 -1.17
CA THR A 45 10.42 -7.40 0.27
C THR A 45 9.09 -8.05 0.63
N ILE A 46 7.98 -7.46 0.17
CA ILE A 46 6.63 -7.98 0.37
C ILE A 46 6.52 -9.42 -0.16
N ASN A 47 6.92 -9.66 -1.41
CA ASN A 47 6.84 -11.00 -2.02
C ASN A 47 7.70 -12.03 -1.28
N LYS A 48 8.91 -11.64 -0.84
CA LYS A 48 9.79 -12.48 -0.02
C LYS A 48 9.13 -12.91 1.29
N LEU A 49 8.38 -12.02 1.94
CA LEU A 49 7.70 -12.30 3.22
C LEU A 49 6.39 -13.05 3.04
N LEU A 50 5.63 -12.74 1.98
CA LEU A 50 4.41 -13.46 1.60
C LEU A 50 4.72 -14.95 1.37
N GLY A 51 5.77 -15.27 0.61
CA GLY A 51 6.18 -16.65 0.35
C GLY A 51 6.62 -17.43 1.61
N LYS A 52 6.86 -16.73 2.72
CA LYS A 52 7.20 -17.33 4.03
C LYS A 52 6.00 -17.38 4.99
N GLY A 53 4.83 -16.90 4.58
CA GLY A 53 3.66 -16.78 5.45
C GLY A 53 3.81 -15.72 6.55
N LEU A 54 4.77 -14.80 6.43
CA LEU A 54 5.04 -13.74 7.41
C LEU A 54 4.39 -12.40 7.05
N LEU A 55 3.62 -12.37 5.97
CA LEU A 55 2.94 -11.17 5.49
C LEU A 55 1.66 -11.53 4.73
N PHE A 56 0.60 -10.74 4.93
CA PHE A 56 -0.68 -10.83 4.21
C PHE A 56 -1.29 -9.43 3.98
N GLY A 57 -2.37 -9.36 3.20
CA GLY A 57 -3.09 -8.12 2.89
C GLY A 57 -3.31 -7.91 1.39
N ASP A 58 -4.09 -6.87 1.07
CA ASP A 58 -4.57 -6.61 -0.29
C ASP A 58 -3.86 -5.43 -0.97
N TRP A 59 -2.61 -5.14 -0.60
CA TRP A 59 -1.87 -3.95 -1.06
C TRP A 59 -1.89 -3.75 -2.59
N LYS A 60 -1.84 -4.85 -3.38
CA LYS A 60 -1.86 -4.77 -4.85
C LYS A 60 -3.22 -4.34 -5.39
N ALA A 61 -4.30 -4.96 -4.89
CA ALA A 61 -5.66 -4.58 -5.27
C ALA A 61 -5.98 -3.14 -4.81
N GLN A 62 -5.47 -2.75 -3.63
CA GLN A 62 -5.61 -1.39 -3.11
C GLN A 62 -4.85 -0.36 -3.94
N GLU A 63 -3.66 -0.67 -4.45
CA GLU A 63 -2.93 0.20 -5.37
C GLU A 63 -3.77 0.48 -6.64
N GLU A 64 -4.28 -0.56 -7.29
CA GLU A 64 -5.14 -0.42 -8.48
C GLU A 64 -6.45 0.34 -8.18
N LEU A 65 -7.09 0.06 -7.05
CA LEU A 65 -8.33 0.72 -6.65
C LEU A 65 -8.11 2.18 -6.29
N SER A 66 -6.99 2.51 -5.64
CA SER A 66 -6.64 3.87 -5.26
C SER A 66 -6.49 4.79 -6.48
N GLU A 67 -5.90 4.28 -7.56
CA GLU A 67 -5.80 5.00 -8.84
C GLU A 67 -7.17 5.26 -9.47
N LYS A 68 -8.10 4.31 -9.37
CA LYS A 68 -9.49 4.48 -9.86
C LYS A 68 -10.22 5.56 -9.07
N ILE A 69 -10.13 5.53 -7.73
CA ILE A 69 -10.75 6.53 -6.86
C ILE A 69 -10.17 7.92 -7.14
N TYR A 70 -8.84 8.03 -7.23
CA TYR A 70 -8.17 9.29 -7.51
C TYR A 70 -8.66 9.93 -8.83
N LYS A 71 -8.72 9.14 -9.91
CA LYS A 71 -9.23 9.59 -11.22
C LYS A 71 -10.69 10.02 -11.16
N TYR A 72 -11.53 9.26 -10.46
CA TYR A 72 -12.96 9.58 -10.30
C TYR A 72 -13.15 10.94 -9.61
N LEU A 73 -12.49 11.15 -8.47
CA LEU A 73 -12.61 12.38 -7.69
C LEU A 73 -12.06 13.61 -8.43
N HIS A 74 -10.98 13.46 -9.20
CA HIS A 74 -10.42 14.57 -9.98
C HIS A 74 -11.20 14.86 -11.27
N LYS A 75 -11.88 13.87 -11.86
CA LYS A 75 -12.74 14.11 -13.02
C LYS A 75 -13.97 14.94 -12.66
N ILE A 76 -14.56 14.70 -11.49
CA ILE A 76 -15.69 15.49 -10.97
C ILE A 76 -15.30 16.95 -10.76
N ASN A 77 -14.05 17.21 -10.38
CA ASN A 77 -13.58 18.57 -10.06
C ASN A 77 -13.27 19.45 -11.29
N ILE A 78 -13.40 18.91 -12.51
CA ILE A 78 -13.17 19.62 -13.79
C ILE A 78 -14.50 19.98 -14.49
N LEU A 79 -15.63 19.51 -13.94
CA LEU A 79 -17.00 19.87 -14.37
C LEU A 79 -17.56 20.96 -13.46
#